data_AF-A0A4Y2C459-F1
#
_entry.id   AF-A0A4Y2C459-F1
#
_cell.length_a   1.000
_cell.length_b   1.000
_cell.length_c   1.000
_cell.angle_alpha   90.00
_cell.angle_beta   90.00
_cell.angle_gamma   90.00
#
_symmetry.space_group_name_H-M   'P 1'
#
loop_
_entity.id
_entity.type
_entity.pdbx_description
1 polymer ?
#
loop_
_entity_poly.entity_id
_entity_poly.type
_entity_poly.pdbx_seq_one_letter_code
_entity_poly.pdbx_strand_id
1 'polypeptide(L)'
;MLIKVRNDIREKRRNEFRRKVVLFHQDNAQSHVSTMTGWTFCKLEWDLIQHPPYSPDMAPSDFYLLSHLQLHLDGAIFNSNDEVINEIHLFLDSRTPQFFAEGIEKIPKRCQTIVDLNGDYYPH
;
A
#
# COMPACT_ATOMS: atom_id res chain seq x y z
N MET A 1 -12.62 5.00 7.18
CA MET A 1 -11.86 4.13 6.26
C MET A 1 -11.21 2.93 6.97
N LEU A 2 -10.30 3.13 7.95
CA LEU A 2 -9.59 2.02 8.61
C LEU A 2 -10.48 0.99 9.34
N ILE A 3 -11.61 1.42 9.91
CA ILE A 3 -12.58 0.51 10.56
C ILE A 3 -13.19 -0.47 9.54
N LYS A 4 -13.48 -0.01 8.31
CA LYS A 4 -13.98 -0.87 7.24
C LYS A 4 -12.93 -1.92 6.87
N VAL A 5 -11.69 -1.46 6.65
CA VAL A 5 -10.54 -2.34 6.37
C VAL A 5 -10.34 -3.38 7.47
N ARG A 6 -10.52 -3.02 8.75
CA ARG A 6 -10.46 -3.97 9.87
C ARG A 6 -11.49 -5.09 9.74
N ASN A 7 -12.72 -4.76 9.36
CA ASN A 7 -13.77 -5.76 9.20
C ASN A 7 -13.48 -6.68 8.02
N ASP A 8 -13.05 -6.13 6.89
CA ASP A 8 -12.68 -6.89 5.69
C ASP A 8 -11.49 -7.85 5.98
N ILE A 9 -10.47 -7.39 6.71
CA ILE A 9 -9.34 -8.22 7.14
C ILE A 9 -9.84 -9.36 8.04
N ARG A 10 -10.72 -9.07 9.01
CA ARG A 10 -11.27 -10.08 9.91
C ARG A 10 -12.08 -11.15 9.17
N GLU A 11 -12.82 -10.75 8.16
CA GLU A 11 -13.59 -11.66 7.32
C GLU A 11 -12.66 -12.56 6.49
N LYS A 12 -11.71 -11.96 5.77
CA LYS A 12 -10.76 -12.72 4.93
C LYS A 12 -9.85 -13.66 5.74
N ARG A 13 -9.48 -13.26 6.97
CA ARG A 13 -8.60 -14.05 7.86
C ARG A 13 -9.36 -14.87 8.90
N ARG A 14 -10.68 -15.03 8.77
CA ARG A 14 -11.53 -15.70 9.79
C ARG A 14 -11.05 -17.11 10.15
N ASN A 15 -10.45 -17.81 9.19
CA ASN A 15 -9.96 -19.19 9.35
C ASN A 15 -8.44 -19.28 9.61
N GLU A 16 -7.74 -18.16 9.77
CA GLU A 16 -6.33 -18.18 10.14
C GLU A 16 -6.18 -18.48 11.64
N PHE A 17 -5.60 -19.65 11.96
CA PHE A 17 -5.42 -20.14 13.34
C PHE A 17 -4.50 -19.28 14.22
N ARG A 18 -3.81 -18.27 13.65
CA ARG A 18 -2.95 -17.36 14.40
C ARG A 18 -3.51 -15.94 14.30
N ARG A 19 -3.79 -15.32 15.45
CA ARG A 19 -3.92 -13.85 15.52
C ARG A 19 -2.58 -13.24 15.12
N LYS A 20 -2.44 -12.88 13.86
CA LYS A 20 -1.30 -12.09 13.39
C LYS A 20 -1.59 -10.63 13.68
N VAL A 21 -0.64 -9.97 14.34
CA VAL A 21 -0.59 -8.51 14.42
C VAL A 21 -0.66 -7.95 13.00
N VAL A 22 -1.46 -6.90 12.80
CA VAL A 22 -1.50 -6.20 11.52
C VAL A 22 -0.39 -5.16 11.54
N LEU A 23 0.61 -5.36 10.69
CA LEU A 23 1.59 -4.34 10.36
C LEU A 23 0.99 -3.44 9.29
N PHE A 24 0.80 -2.17 9.61
CA PHE A 24 0.25 -1.17 8.71
C PHE A 24 1.37 -0.28 8.19
N HIS A 25 1.42 -0.07 6.87
CA HIS A 25 2.40 0.79 6.22
C HIS A 25 1.67 1.93 5.51
N GLN A 26 2.11 3.16 5.73
CA GLN A 26 1.62 4.37 5.09
C GLN A 26 2.74 5.42 5.05
N ASP A 27 2.58 6.42 4.19
CA ASP A 27 3.47 7.56 4.09
C ASP A 27 3.27 8.57 5.25
N ASN A 28 4.16 9.55 5.32
CA ASN A 28 4.18 10.56 6.40
C ASN A 28 3.35 11.81 6.09
N ALA A 29 2.35 11.73 5.20
CA ALA A 29 1.46 12.85 4.95
C ALA A 29 0.85 13.39 6.26
N GLN A 30 0.67 14.71 6.37
CA GLN A 30 0.27 15.37 7.62
C GLN A 30 -1.03 14.80 8.22
N SER A 31 -1.99 14.41 7.38
CA SER A 31 -3.23 13.75 7.79
C SER A 31 -2.99 12.36 8.39
N HIS A 32 -1.99 11.63 7.90
CA HIS A 32 -1.64 10.27 8.31
C HIS A 32 -0.86 10.21 9.61
N VAL A 33 -0.12 11.27 9.94
CA VAL A 33 0.63 11.42 11.21
C VAL A 33 -0.14 12.21 12.28
N SER A 34 -1.41 12.53 12.05
CA SER A 34 -2.24 13.24 13.01
C SER A 34 -2.45 12.44 14.30
N THR A 35 -2.65 13.13 15.42
CA THR A 35 -2.97 12.53 16.73
C THR A 35 -4.17 11.59 16.64
N MET A 36 -5.21 11.98 15.88
CA MET A 36 -6.41 11.16 15.67
C MET A 36 -6.11 9.84 14.97
N THR A 37 -5.21 9.87 13.98
CA THR A 37 -4.77 8.68 13.26
C THR A 37 -3.99 7.74 14.18
N GLY A 38 -3.09 8.29 15.01
CA GLY A 38 -2.38 7.53 16.04
C GLY A 38 -3.31 6.84 17.06
N TRP A 39 -4.31 7.57 17.59
CA TRP A 39 -5.34 6.99 18.46
C TRP A 39 -6.11 5.86 17.80
N THR A 40 -6.39 6.00 16.50
CA THR A 40 -7.11 4.97 15.74
C THR A 40 -6.30 3.69 15.64
N PHE A 41 -5.00 3.75 15.36
CA PHE A 41 -4.14 2.55 15.33
C PHE A 41 -4.05 1.85 16.68
N CYS A 42 -3.92 2.62 17.78
CA CYS A 42 -3.96 2.07 19.14
C CYS A 42 -5.25 1.30 19.40
N LYS A 43 -6.42 1.87 19.05
CA LYS A 43 -7.73 1.21 19.18
C LYS A 43 -7.89 -0.03 18.31
N LEU A 44 -7.19 -0.08 17.17
CA LEU A 44 -7.23 -1.21 16.24
C LEU A 44 -6.23 -2.32 16.60
N GLU A 45 -5.28 -2.05 17.51
CA GLU A 45 -4.14 -2.92 17.85
C GLU A 45 -3.29 -3.23 16.60
N TRP A 46 -3.05 -2.20 15.79
CA TRP A 46 -2.21 -2.27 14.58
C TRP A 46 -0.88 -1.59 14.84
N ASP A 47 0.20 -2.23 14.41
CA ASP A 47 1.55 -1.68 14.49
C ASP A 47 1.85 -0.89 13.23
N LEU A 48 2.26 0.37 13.39
CA LEU A 48 2.65 1.23 12.29
C LEU A 48 4.12 0.97 11.92
N ILE A 49 4.39 0.59 10.67
CA ILE A 49 5.74 0.50 10.13
C ILE A 49 6.26 1.92 9.90
N GLN A 50 7.46 2.20 10.40
CA GLN A 50 8.13 3.48 10.16
C GLN A 50 8.43 3.65 8.67
N HIS A 51 8.09 4.83 8.14
CA HIS A 51 8.39 5.21 6.78
C HIS A 51 9.30 6.46 6.80
N PRO A 52 10.37 6.51 6.01
CA PRO A 52 11.18 7.72 5.91
C PRO A 52 10.45 8.82 5.13
N PRO A 53 10.71 10.11 5.42
CA PRO A 53 10.18 11.20 4.62
C PRO A 53 10.57 11.09 3.14
N TYR A 54 9.68 11.50 2.24
CA TYR A 54 9.94 11.61 0.79
C TYR A 54 10.49 10.34 0.13
N SER A 55 10.07 9.15 0.58
CA SER A 55 10.61 7.86 0.12
C SER A 55 9.57 7.00 -0.62
N PRO A 56 9.00 7.48 -1.75
CA PRO A 56 8.00 6.72 -2.51
C PRO A 56 8.55 5.39 -3.05
N ASP A 57 9.86 5.30 -3.23
CA ASP A 57 10.58 4.09 -3.61
C ASP A 57 10.56 2.97 -2.55
N MET A 58 10.16 3.28 -1.32
CA MET A 58 9.88 2.32 -0.25
C MET A 58 8.40 1.97 -0.10
N ALA A 59 7.49 2.66 -0.79
CA ALA A 59 6.05 2.44 -0.72
C ALA A 59 5.60 1.49 -1.84
N PRO A 60 5.16 0.25 -1.53
CA PRO A 60 4.71 -0.71 -2.55
C PRO A 60 3.50 -0.22 -3.34
N SER A 61 2.68 0.65 -2.74
CA SER A 61 1.61 1.34 -3.45
C SER A 61 2.17 2.19 -4.59
N ASP A 62 3.25 2.94 -4.36
CA ASP A 62 3.81 3.87 -5.34
C ASP A 62 4.67 3.15 -6.37
N PHE A 63 5.72 2.44 -5.93
CA PHE A 63 6.71 1.85 -6.84
C PHE A 63 6.19 0.61 -7.60
N TYR A 64 5.07 0.02 -7.17
CA TYR A 64 4.55 -1.21 -7.75
C TYR A 64 3.10 -1.08 -8.19
N LEU A 65 2.15 -0.92 -7.28
CA LEU A 65 0.72 -0.94 -7.64
C LEU A 65 0.34 0.20 -8.59
N LEU A 66 0.63 1.44 -8.20
CA LEU A 66 0.31 2.63 -8.97
C LEU A 66 1.16 2.72 -10.24
N SER A 67 2.41 2.27 -10.19
CA SER A 67 3.25 2.17 -11.40
C SER A 67 2.63 1.26 -12.46
N HIS A 68 2.13 0.07 -12.08
CA HIS A 68 1.43 -0.81 -13.03
C HIS A 68 0.08 -0.26 -13.46
N LEU A 69 -0.64 0.43 -12.57
CA LEU A 69 -1.90 1.09 -12.91
C LEU A 69 -1.69 2.21 -13.92
N GLN A 70 -0.66 3.04 -13.75
CA GLN A 70 -0.31 4.09 -14.70
C GLN A 70 -0.02 3.52 -16.08
N LEU A 71 0.76 2.44 -16.16
CA LEU A 71 1.01 1.74 -17.43
C LEU A 71 -0.26 1.17 -18.05
N HIS A 72 -1.19 0.65 -17.24
CA HIS A 72 -2.48 0.14 -17.72
C HIS A 72 -3.38 1.24 -18.27
N LEU A 73 -3.34 2.43 -17.66
CA LEU A 73 -4.14 3.58 -18.06
C LEU A 73 -3.46 4.45 -19.13
N ASP A 74 -2.23 4.12 -19.54
CA ASP A 74 -1.46 4.95 -20.45
C ASP A 74 -2.15 5.08 -21.82
N GLY A 75 -2.27 6.32 -22.30
CA GLY A 75 -2.97 6.65 -23.54
C GLY A 75 -4.51 6.49 -23.52
N ALA A 76 -5.11 6.05 -22.40
CA ALA A 76 -6.56 5.95 -22.29
C ALA A 76 -7.21 7.34 -22.16
N ILE A 77 -8.34 7.54 -22.84
CA ILE A 77 -9.16 8.76 -22.73
C ILE A 77 -10.49 8.37 -22.09
N PHE A 78 -10.82 9.03 -20.98
CA PHE A 78 -12.06 8.81 -20.24
C PHE A 78 -12.92 10.06 -20.33
N ASN A 79 -14.23 9.87 -20.52
CA ASN A 79 -15.21 10.96 -20.64
C ASN A 79 -15.94 11.24 -19.32
N SER A 80 -15.74 10.42 -18.30
CA SER A 80 -16.35 10.59 -16.98
C SER A 80 -15.52 9.96 -15.86
N ASN A 81 -15.75 10.40 -14.63
CA ASN A 81 -15.14 9.79 -13.45
C ASN A 81 -15.59 8.34 -13.25
N ASP A 82 -16.83 8.01 -13.62
CA ASP A 82 -17.36 6.65 -13.50
C ASP A 82 -16.61 5.67 -14.41
N GLU A 83 -16.24 6.10 -15.61
CA GLU A 83 -15.38 5.31 -16.50
C GLU A 83 -14.01 5.03 -15.86
N VAL A 84 -13.37 6.05 -15.25
CA VAL A 84 -12.08 5.88 -14.55
C VAL A 84 -12.21 4.92 -13.36
N ILE A 85 -13.25 5.09 -12.54
CA ILE A 85 -13.50 4.24 -11.37
C ILE A 85 -13.72 2.79 -11.80
N ASN A 86 -14.52 2.56 -12.83
CA ASN A 86 -14.77 1.23 -13.37
C ASN A 86 -13.47 0.58 -13.90
N GLU A 87 -12.65 1.33 -14.64
CA GLU A 87 -11.39 0.82 -15.17
C GLU A 87 -10.41 0.44 -14.05
N ILE A 88 -10.33 1.25 -12.99
CA ILE A 88 -9.53 0.93 -11.80
C ILE A 88 -10.04 -0.34 -11.11
N HIS A 89 -11.36 -0.52 -10.99
CA HIS A 89 -11.94 -1.74 -10.44
C HIS A 89 -11.58 -2.96 -11.29
N LEU A 90 -11.74 -2.87 -12.62
CA LEU A 90 -11.35 -3.94 -13.54
C LEU A 90 -9.87 -4.28 -13.43
N PHE A 91 -9.00 -3.26 -13.36
CA PHE A 91 -7.58 -3.45 -13.13
C PHE A 91 -7.34 -4.23 -11.85
N LEU A 92 -7.90 -3.80 -10.71
CA LEU A 92 -7.67 -4.43 -9.40
C LEU A 92 -8.20 -5.86 -9.35
N ASP A 93 -9.41 -6.10 -9.88
CA ASP A 93 -10.06 -7.41 -9.88
C ASP A 93 -9.35 -8.40 -10.82
N SER A 94 -8.65 -7.91 -11.85
CA SER A 94 -7.84 -8.75 -12.74
C SER A 94 -6.51 -9.22 -12.12
N ARG A 95 -6.07 -8.63 -10.99
CA ARG A 95 -4.78 -8.97 -10.37
C ARG A 95 -4.90 -10.22 -9.50
N THR A 96 -3.93 -11.11 -9.66
CA THR A 96 -3.84 -12.31 -8.83
C THR A 96 -3.36 -11.97 -7.43
N PRO A 97 -3.62 -12.82 -6.42
CA PRO A 97 -2.99 -12.66 -5.10
C PRO A 97 -1.46 -12.57 -5.16
N GLN A 98 -0.85 -13.29 -6.11
CA GLN A 98 0.59 -13.29 -6.35
C GLN A 98 1.11 -11.92 -6.77
N PHE A 99 0.37 -11.18 -7.61
CA PHE A 99 0.73 -9.82 -7.99
C PHE A 99 0.91 -8.92 -6.76
N PHE A 100 -0.03 -8.96 -5.81
CA PHE A 100 0.07 -8.16 -4.58
C PHE A 100 1.22 -8.65 -3.67
N ALA A 101 1.43 -9.97 -3.57
CA ALA A 101 2.54 -10.53 -2.81
C ALA A 101 3.90 -10.06 -3.35
N GLU A 102 4.10 -10.08 -4.67
CA GLU A 102 5.35 -9.63 -5.31
C GLU A 102 5.70 -8.17 -5.00
N GLY A 103 4.70 -7.29 -4.95
CA GLY A 103 4.90 -5.88 -4.56
C GLY A 103 5.45 -5.75 -3.14
N ILE A 104 4.91 -6.54 -2.21
CA ILE A 104 5.35 -6.55 -0.80
C ILE A 104 6.72 -7.23 -0.65
N GLU A 105 6.95 -8.34 -1.35
CA GLU A 105 8.20 -9.10 -1.30
C GLU A 105 9.40 -8.32 -1.86
N LYS A 106 9.16 -7.29 -2.69
CA LYS A 106 10.21 -6.39 -3.18
C LYS A 106 10.70 -5.39 -2.13
N ILE A 107 9.94 -5.12 -1.07
CA ILE A 107 10.29 -4.10 -0.05
C ILE A 107 11.68 -4.34 0.56
N PRO A 108 12.03 -5.53 1.07
CA PRO A 108 13.33 -5.73 1.74
C PRO A 108 14.52 -5.45 0.81
N LYS A 109 14.45 -5.90 -0.45
CA LYS A 109 15.50 -5.65 -1.45
C LYS A 109 15.65 -4.16 -1.74
N ARG A 110 14.52 -3.43 -1.87
CA ARG A 110 14.55 -1.99 -2.11
C ARG A 110 15.14 -1.23 -0.92
N CYS A 111 14.71 -1.55 0.29
CA CYS A 111 15.26 -0.95 1.51
C CYS A 111 16.77 -1.21 1.62
N GLN A 112 17.23 -2.43 1.35
CA GLN A 112 18.67 -2.74 1.38
C GLN A 112 19.45 -1.90 0.36
N THR A 113 18.93 -1.77 -0.86
CA THR A 113 19.59 -0.97 -1.90
C THR A 113 19.69 0.51 -1.49
N ILE A 114 18.64 1.07 -0.89
CA ILE A 114 18.66 2.46 -0.40
C ILE A 114 19.69 2.62 0.73
N VAL A 115 19.80 1.64 1.63
CA VAL A 115 20.86 1.63 2.66
C VAL A 115 22.26 1.57 2.03
N ASP A 116 22.47 0.72 1.02
CA ASP A 116 23.74 0.58 0.31
C ASP A 116 24.12 1.87 -0.45
N LEU A 117 23.11 2.67 -0.84
CA LEU A 117 23.25 3.98 -1.45
C LEU A 117 23.31 5.13 -0.42
N ASN A 118 23.57 4.84 0.87
CA ASN A 118 23.62 5.82 1.96
C ASN A 118 22.36 6.70 2.11
N GLY A 119 21.19 6.15 1.76
CA GLY A 119 19.92 6.87 1.82
C GLY A 119 19.55 7.62 0.55
N ASP A 120 20.34 7.54 -0.53
CA ASP A 120 19.93 8.04 -1.83
C ASP A 120 18.80 7.19 -2.45
N TYR A 121 18.09 7.78 -3.41
CA TYR A 121 16.93 7.17 -4.07
C TYR A 121 17.24 5.84 -4.75
N TYR A 122 16.26 4.94 -4.73
CA TYR A 122 16.33 3.68 -5.48
C TYR A 122 16.48 3.94 -6.99
N PRO A 123 17.45 3.31 -7.68
CA PRO A 123 17.66 3.51 -9.11
C PRO A 123 16.46 3.04 -9.94
N HIS A 124 16.02 3.87 -10.89
CA HIS A 124 14.95 3.54 -11.84
C HIS A 124 15.45 2.76 -13.05
#